data_AF-A0AAU6XID8-F1
#
_entry.id   AF-A0AAU6XID8-F1
#
_cell.length_a   1.000
_cell.length_b   1.000
_cell.length_c   1.000
_cell.angle_alpha   90.00
_cell.angle_beta   90.00
_cell.angle_gamma   90.00
#
_symmetry.space_group_name_H-M   'P 1'
#
loop_
_entity.id
_entity.type
_entity.pdbx_description
1 polymer ?
#
loop_
_entity_poly.entity_id
_entity_poly.type
_entity_poly.pdbx_seq_one_letter_code
_entity_poly.pdbx_strand_id
1 'polypeptide(L)'
;MTSRAAGSIAGQAPLHEVMARLRGHRPVFHSEADLQHGFARVLWETAPEVESRLEVPRRGPGRAEYLDLLCIGPTARTAVEFKYFTRDWTGTAGTPAEDYVLKAHGATDLARLHFVRDIARLERFCGRSGQDGIALMLTNEPSLWTPPPAGRRRTRDHEFRIHEGRELAGTLLWAEGTYEPNTCTLTGAYRLEWEPYSGQDGPGGEFRWLAVHVNRQGAAGDG
;
A
#
# COMPACT_ATOMS: atom_id res chain seq x y z
N MET A 1 -8.73 -19.34 21.15
CA MET A 1 -8.81 -18.30 20.11
C MET A 1 -7.62 -17.38 20.30
N THR A 2 -6.53 -17.65 19.59
CA THR A 2 -5.35 -16.78 19.60
C THR A 2 -5.70 -15.49 18.88
N SER A 3 -5.58 -14.36 19.58
CA SER A 3 -5.72 -13.03 19.00
C SER A 3 -4.77 -12.91 17.81
N ARG A 4 -5.30 -12.59 16.63
CA ARG A 4 -4.51 -12.36 15.42
C ARG A 4 -3.64 -11.13 15.66
N ALA A 5 -2.32 -11.27 15.55
CA ALA A 5 -1.46 -10.09 15.50
C ALA A 5 -1.87 -9.26 14.28
N ALA A 6 -2.32 -8.03 14.51
CA ALA A 6 -2.57 -7.08 13.43
C ALA A 6 -1.31 -7.00 12.56
N GLY A 7 -1.47 -7.15 11.26
CA GLY A 7 -0.36 -7.04 10.30
C GLY A 7 0.40 -8.31 9.94
N SER A 8 -0.14 -9.51 10.22
CA SER A 8 0.39 -10.77 9.69
C SER A 8 -0.22 -11.15 8.33
N ILE A 9 0.62 -11.36 7.32
CA ILE A 9 0.30 -11.81 5.97
C ILE A 9 -0.12 -13.28 6.01
N ALA A 10 -1.35 -13.55 5.57
CA ALA A 10 -1.99 -14.86 5.58
C ALA A 10 -1.94 -15.57 6.95
N GLY A 11 -1.80 -14.80 8.04
CA GLY A 11 -1.67 -15.30 9.40
C GLY A 11 -0.34 -16.02 9.70
N GLN A 12 0.66 -15.92 8.82
CA GLN A 12 1.95 -16.63 8.97
C GLN A 12 3.12 -15.66 9.17
N ALA A 13 3.27 -14.63 8.32
CA ALA A 13 4.45 -13.76 8.31
C ALA A 13 4.11 -12.32 8.73
N PRO A 14 4.76 -11.72 9.75
CA PRO A 14 4.58 -10.31 10.06
C PRO A 14 5.06 -9.42 8.92
N LEU A 15 4.26 -8.42 8.52
CA LEU A 15 4.59 -7.53 7.40
C LEU A 15 5.94 -6.82 7.60
N HIS A 16 6.22 -6.33 8.81
CA HIS A 16 7.48 -5.62 9.10
C HIS A 16 8.71 -6.52 8.91
N GLU A 17 8.62 -7.81 9.20
CA GLU A 17 9.72 -8.76 8.94
C GLU A 17 9.94 -8.98 7.45
N VAL A 18 8.85 -9.12 6.69
CA VAL A 18 8.89 -9.21 5.22
C VAL A 18 9.52 -7.94 4.63
N MET A 19 9.08 -6.75 5.07
CA MET A 19 9.63 -5.48 4.61
C MET A 19 11.11 -5.31 4.99
N ALA A 20 11.51 -5.74 6.19
CA ALA A 20 12.91 -5.68 6.64
C ALA A 20 13.83 -6.57 5.80
N ARG A 21 13.39 -7.80 5.47
CA ARG A 21 14.14 -8.69 4.58
C ARG A 21 14.13 -8.19 3.14
N LEU A 22 12.99 -7.71 2.65
CA LEU A 22 12.86 -7.14 1.32
C LEU A 22 13.81 -5.97 1.13
N ARG A 23 13.92 -5.07 2.11
CA ARG A 23 14.92 -4.00 2.13
C ARG A 23 16.36 -4.53 2.02
N GLY A 24 16.67 -5.59 2.75
CA GLY A 24 18.00 -6.21 2.74
C GLY A 24 18.36 -6.80 1.38
N HIS A 25 17.38 -7.36 0.66
CA HIS A 25 17.58 -7.95 -0.66
C HIS A 25 17.51 -6.92 -1.79
N ARG A 26 16.55 -5.99 -1.73
CA ARG A 26 16.26 -5.00 -2.78
C ARG A 26 15.94 -3.64 -2.13
N PRO A 27 16.94 -2.76 -1.94
CA PRO A 27 16.72 -1.44 -1.34
C PRO A 27 16.03 -0.46 -2.31
N VAL A 28 16.03 -0.73 -3.62
CA VAL A 28 15.37 0.06 -4.67
C VAL A 28 14.76 -0.90 -5.71
N PHE A 29 13.70 -0.48 -6.38
CA PHE A 29 13.01 -1.26 -7.42
C PHE A 29 12.97 -0.52 -8.75
N HIS A 30 12.98 -1.26 -9.86
CA HIS A 30 12.82 -0.69 -11.21
C HIS A 30 11.37 -0.33 -11.55
N SER A 31 10.41 -0.99 -10.90
CA SER A 31 8.98 -0.82 -11.16
C SER A 31 8.11 -1.39 -10.03
N GLU A 32 6.81 -1.11 -10.07
CA GLU A 32 5.82 -1.75 -9.18
C GLU A 32 5.82 -3.28 -9.32
N ALA A 33 5.99 -3.81 -10.53
CA ALA A 33 6.10 -5.25 -10.77
C ALA A 33 7.38 -5.87 -10.17
N ASP A 34 8.50 -5.13 -10.18
CA ASP A 34 9.73 -5.53 -9.49
C ASP A 34 9.50 -5.57 -7.96
N LEU A 35 8.81 -4.56 -7.40
CA LEU A 35 8.39 -4.57 -6.00
C LEU A 35 7.50 -5.78 -5.66
N GLN A 36 6.47 -6.05 -6.46
CA GLN A 36 5.57 -7.20 -6.29
C GLN A 36 6.36 -8.52 -6.32
N HIS A 37 7.27 -8.68 -7.28
CA HIS A 37 8.11 -9.88 -7.40
C HIS A 37 9.03 -10.05 -6.18
N GLY A 38 9.73 -8.99 -5.78
CA GLY A 38 10.62 -9.01 -4.61
C GLY A 38 9.85 -9.36 -3.34
N PHE A 39 8.69 -8.75 -3.12
CA PHE A 39 7.84 -9.02 -1.96
C PHE A 39 7.38 -10.48 -1.94
N ALA A 40 6.86 -11.00 -3.06
CA ALA A 40 6.40 -12.39 -3.16
C ALA A 40 7.53 -13.40 -2.92
N ARG A 41 8.74 -13.11 -3.40
CA ARG A 41 9.93 -13.93 -3.16
C ARG A 41 10.30 -13.99 -1.68
N VAL A 42 10.38 -12.84 -1.01
CA VAL A 42 10.67 -12.79 0.44
C VAL A 42 9.61 -13.54 1.23
N LEU A 43 8.33 -13.39 0.86
CA LEU A 43 7.25 -14.11 1.52
C LEU A 43 7.41 -15.63 1.38
N TRP A 44 7.76 -16.11 0.17
CA TRP A 44 8.02 -17.54 -0.07
C TRP A 44 9.20 -18.07 0.75
N GLU A 45 10.25 -17.27 0.94
CA GLU A 45 11.43 -17.63 1.76
C GLU A 45 11.14 -17.59 3.27
N THR A 46 10.25 -16.72 3.72
CA THR A 46 9.92 -16.50 5.15
C THR A 46 8.80 -17.39 5.66
N ALA A 47 7.81 -17.69 4.81
CA ALA A 47 6.63 -18.46 5.14
C ALA A 47 6.28 -19.37 3.93
N PRO A 48 7.02 -20.49 3.74
CA PRO A 48 6.86 -21.36 2.58
C PRO A 48 5.48 -22.03 2.48
N GLU A 49 4.71 -22.06 3.57
CA GLU A 49 3.32 -22.49 3.63
C GLU A 49 2.32 -21.48 3.05
N VAL A 50 2.76 -20.25 2.76
CA VAL A 50 1.94 -19.22 2.11
C VAL A 50 2.12 -19.29 0.60
N GLU A 51 1.04 -19.62 -0.10
CA GLU A 51 1.03 -19.55 -1.56
C GLU A 51 0.81 -18.10 -2.01
N SER A 52 1.63 -17.64 -2.94
CA SER A 52 1.51 -16.33 -3.58
C SER A 52 0.96 -16.46 -5.00
N ARG A 53 -0.05 -15.66 -5.35
CA ARG A 53 -0.65 -15.59 -6.70
C ARG A 53 -0.73 -14.14 -7.14
N LEU A 54 -0.04 -13.79 -8.21
CA LEU A 54 -0.09 -12.45 -8.80
C LEU A 54 -1.32 -12.29 -9.71
N GLU A 55 -1.80 -11.06 -9.84
CA GLU A 55 -2.83 -10.66 -10.82
C GLU A 55 -4.07 -11.56 -10.77
N VAL A 56 -4.60 -11.78 -9.55
CA VAL A 56 -5.72 -12.70 -9.37
C VAL A 56 -7.03 -12.02 -9.76
N PRO A 57 -7.77 -12.53 -10.76
CA PRO A 57 -9.02 -11.93 -11.19
C PRO A 57 -10.10 -12.09 -10.12
N ARG A 58 -10.75 -10.98 -9.81
CA ARG A 58 -11.93 -10.88 -8.97
C ARG A 58 -13.14 -10.66 -9.86
N ARG A 59 -13.89 -11.73 -10.07
CA ARG A 59 -15.10 -11.71 -10.88
C ARG A 59 -16.27 -11.24 -10.00
N GLY A 60 -16.82 -10.09 -10.36
CA GLY A 60 -18.08 -9.56 -9.84
C GLY A 60 -19.03 -9.23 -10.99
N PRO A 61 -20.22 -8.67 -10.71
CA PRO A 61 -21.08 -8.12 -11.75
C PRO A 61 -20.39 -6.91 -12.38
N GLY A 62 -19.72 -7.10 -13.52
CA GLY A 62 -18.98 -6.06 -14.23
C GLY A 62 -17.63 -6.53 -14.79
N ARG A 63 -16.74 -5.58 -15.07
CA ARG A 63 -15.36 -5.87 -15.49
C ARG A 63 -14.60 -6.54 -14.35
N ALA A 64 -13.81 -7.56 -14.66
CA ALA A 64 -12.91 -8.17 -13.67
C ALA A 64 -11.88 -7.14 -13.18
N GLU A 65 -11.81 -6.98 -11.86
CA GLU A 65 -10.70 -6.31 -11.18
C GLU A 65 -9.62 -7.36 -10.88
N TYR A 66 -8.36 -6.94 -10.83
CA TYR A 66 -7.24 -7.84 -10.56
C TYR A 66 -6.58 -7.40 -9.25
N LEU A 67 -6.37 -8.36 -8.35
CA LEU A 67 -5.56 -8.13 -7.15
C LEU A 67 -4.09 -8.28 -7.55
N ASP A 68 -3.26 -7.31 -7.19
CA ASP A 68 -1.82 -7.39 -7.49
C ASP A 68 -1.21 -8.67 -6.92
N LEU A 69 -1.50 -8.99 -5.65
CA LEU A 69 -1.06 -10.22 -5.01
C LEU A 69 -2.13 -10.77 -4.07
N LEU A 70 -2.39 -12.08 -4.16
CA LEU A 70 -3.15 -12.83 -3.19
C LEU A 70 -2.24 -13.83 -2.47
N CYS A 71 -2.09 -13.66 -1.16
CA CYS A 71 -1.39 -14.57 -0.26
C CYS A 71 -2.40 -15.54 0.37
N ILE A 72 -2.14 -16.83 0.28
CA ILE A 72 -3.04 -17.90 0.73
C ILE A 72 -2.30 -18.77 1.73
N GLY A 73 -2.66 -18.63 3.01
CA GLY A 73 -2.15 -19.48 4.08
C GLY A 73 -3.15 -20.57 4.46
N PRO A 74 -2.82 -21.41 5.45
CA PRO A 74 -3.66 -22.53 5.87
C PRO A 74 -5.06 -22.14 6.35
N THR A 75 -5.18 -20.98 7.02
CA THR A 75 -6.42 -20.53 7.67
C THR A 75 -6.85 -19.12 7.28
N ALA A 76 -6.00 -18.36 6.60
CA ALA A 76 -6.25 -16.96 6.25
C ALA A 76 -5.73 -16.62 4.86
N ARG A 77 -6.31 -15.59 4.27
CA ARG A 77 -5.89 -15.01 2.99
C ARG A 77 -5.70 -13.52 3.16
N THR A 78 -4.65 -12.99 2.54
CA THR A 78 -4.37 -11.55 2.52
C THR A 78 -4.23 -11.10 1.07
N ALA A 79 -5.04 -10.14 0.65
CA ALA A 79 -4.79 -9.42 -0.59
C ALA A 79 -3.82 -8.28 -0.33
N VAL A 80 -2.88 -8.07 -1.23
CA VAL A 80 -1.96 -6.93 -1.18
C VAL A 80 -2.10 -6.17 -2.48
N GLU A 81 -2.31 -4.86 -2.36
CA GLU A 81 -2.31 -3.90 -3.45
C GLU A 81 -1.05 -3.04 -3.32
N PHE A 82 -0.27 -2.91 -4.38
CA PHE A 82 1.03 -2.23 -4.35
C PHE A 82 0.93 -0.89 -5.05
N LYS A 83 1.67 0.09 -4.54
CA LYS A 83 1.95 1.34 -5.22
C LYS A 83 3.44 1.63 -5.14
N TYR A 84 4.09 1.75 -6.30
CA TYR A 84 5.48 2.23 -6.39
C TYR A 84 5.53 3.56 -7.15
N PHE A 85 5.34 4.65 -6.41
CA PHE A 85 5.37 6.01 -6.96
C PHE A 85 6.76 6.60 -6.78
N THR A 86 7.39 7.08 -7.85
CA THR A 86 8.78 7.55 -7.77
C THR A 86 8.90 9.02 -8.11
N ARG A 87 9.85 9.69 -7.46
CA ARG A 87 10.52 10.87 -8.02
C ARG A 87 11.78 10.42 -8.76
N ASP A 88 12.39 11.33 -9.50
CA ASP A 88 13.66 11.08 -10.17
C ASP A 88 14.76 10.72 -9.17
N TRP A 89 15.47 9.65 -9.48
CA TRP A 89 16.68 9.24 -8.78
C TRP A 89 17.51 8.33 -9.68
N THR A 90 18.83 8.54 -9.70
CA THR A 90 19.78 7.72 -10.44
C THR A 90 20.90 7.31 -9.50
N GLY A 91 21.25 6.03 -9.51
CA GLY A 91 22.34 5.51 -8.71
C GLY A 91 22.44 4.00 -8.80
N THR A 92 23.42 3.46 -8.07
CA THR A 92 23.67 2.02 -7.99
C THR A 92 23.32 1.54 -6.59
N ALA A 93 22.54 0.47 -6.46
CA ALA A 93 22.12 -0.06 -5.16
C ALA A 93 21.96 -1.59 -5.17
N GLY A 94 21.86 -2.18 -3.97
CA GLY A 94 21.58 -3.62 -3.80
C GLY A 94 22.83 -4.52 -3.78
N THR A 95 22.60 -5.83 -3.65
CA THR A 95 23.64 -6.86 -3.72
C THR A 95 23.08 -8.08 -4.46
N PRO A 96 23.56 -8.40 -5.69
CA PRO A 96 24.57 -7.66 -6.45
C PRO A 96 24.12 -6.21 -6.76
N ALA A 97 25.10 -5.35 -7.00
CA ALA A 97 24.84 -3.95 -7.33
C ALA A 97 24.14 -3.83 -8.70
N GLU A 98 23.05 -3.07 -8.75
CA GLU A 98 22.26 -2.79 -9.96
C GLU A 98 22.20 -1.27 -10.20
N ASP A 99 22.23 -0.84 -11.46
CA ASP A 99 22.05 0.56 -11.83
C ASP A 99 20.56 0.89 -12.02
N TYR A 100 20.11 1.98 -11.41
CA TYR A 100 18.72 2.45 -11.48
C TYR A 100 18.65 3.84 -12.11
N VAL A 101 17.60 4.04 -12.91
CA VAL A 101 17.22 5.34 -13.46
C VAL A 101 15.71 5.50 -13.25
N LEU A 102 15.33 5.92 -12.04
CA LEU A 102 13.93 6.14 -11.69
C LEU A 102 13.42 7.41 -12.34
N LYS A 103 12.21 7.32 -12.90
CA LYS A 103 11.54 8.46 -13.50
C LYS A 103 10.65 9.14 -12.46
N ALA A 104 10.58 10.46 -12.53
CA ALA A 104 9.59 11.21 -11.77
C ALA A 104 8.19 10.92 -12.32
N HIS A 105 7.36 10.28 -11.51
CA HIS A 105 5.93 10.23 -11.73
C HIS A 105 5.35 11.60 -11.35
N GLY A 106 4.62 12.21 -12.30
CA GLY A 106 3.83 13.39 -12.03
C GLY A 106 2.53 13.05 -11.29
N ALA A 107 1.68 14.07 -11.07
CA ALA A 107 0.31 13.89 -10.57
C ALA A 107 0.22 13.16 -9.21
N THR A 108 0.85 13.72 -8.18
CA THR A 108 0.75 13.20 -6.81
C THR A 108 -0.69 13.17 -6.27
N ASP A 109 -1.57 14.01 -6.83
CA ASP A 109 -3.01 14.00 -6.56
C ASP A 109 -3.65 12.68 -7.04
N LEU A 110 -3.30 12.20 -8.23
CA LEU A 110 -3.76 10.91 -8.73
C LEU A 110 -3.13 9.74 -7.96
N ALA A 111 -1.86 9.82 -7.58
CA ALA A 111 -1.22 8.78 -6.75
C ALA A 111 -1.99 8.55 -5.44
N ARG A 112 -2.36 9.64 -4.76
CA ARG A 112 -3.20 9.62 -3.56
C ARG A 112 -4.58 9.04 -3.83
N LEU A 113 -5.26 9.50 -4.89
CA LEU A 113 -6.56 8.99 -5.29
C LEU A 113 -6.54 7.48 -5.50
N HIS A 114 -5.55 6.98 -6.25
CA HIS A 114 -5.43 5.55 -6.55
C HIS A 114 -5.15 4.74 -5.28
N PHE A 115 -4.25 5.19 -4.42
CA PHE A 115 -3.98 4.50 -3.14
C PHE A 115 -5.23 4.42 -2.25
N VAL A 116 -5.99 5.50 -2.13
CA VAL A 116 -7.26 5.50 -1.38
C VAL A 116 -8.29 4.55 -2.01
N ARG A 117 -8.37 4.52 -3.35
CA ARG A 117 -9.24 3.57 -4.06
C ARG A 117 -8.82 2.12 -3.85
N ASP A 118 -7.53 1.84 -3.67
CA ASP A 118 -7.02 0.51 -3.35
C ASP A 118 -7.48 0.08 -1.95
N ILE A 119 -7.45 0.99 -0.96
CA ILE A 119 -8.03 0.74 0.38
C ILE A 119 -9.52 0.40 0.26
N ALA A 120 -10.30 1.23 -0.44
CA ALA A 120 -11.74 0.98 -0.65
C ALA A 120 -12.00 -0.34 -1.41
N ARG A 121 -11.12 -0.72 -2.34
CA ARG A 121 -11.19 -2.01 -3.05
C ARG A 121 -10.94 -3.18 -2.11
N LEU A 122 -9.93 -3.07 -1.25
CA LEU A 122 -9.62 -4.05 -0.23
C LEU A 122 -10.76 -4.19 0.78
N GLU A 123 -11.45 -3.12 1.17
CA GLU A 123 -12.62 -3.22 2.07
C GLU A 123 -13.71 -4.13 1.48
N ARG A 124 -13.99 -4.00 0.18
CA ARG A 124 -14.93 -4.88 -0.54
C ARG A 124 -14.42 -6.33 -0.61
N PHE A 125 -13.11 -6.55 -0.66
CA PHE A 125 -12.54 -7.90 -0.61
C PHE A 125 -12.67 -8.54 0.77
N CYS A 126 -12.31 -7.80 1.82
CA CYS A 126 -12.17 -8.32 3.18
C CYS A 126 -13.50 -8.54 3.91
N GLY A 127 -14.64 -8.28 3.26
CA GLY A 127 -15.97 -8.50 3.83
C GLY A 127 -16.28 -9.96 4.21
N ARG A 128 -15.48 -10.94 3.76
CA ARG A 128 -15.64 -12.37 4.05
C ARG A 128 -14.75 -12.81 5.22
N SER A 129 -15.23 -13.76 6.04
CA SER A 129 -14.44 -14.33 7.14
C SER A 129 -13.12 -14.94 6.65
N GLY A 130 -12.03 -14.68 7.37
CA GLY A 130 -10.70 -15.22 7.03
C GLY A 130 -9.96 -14.49 5.91
N GLN A 131 -10.46 -13.33 5.46
CA GLN A 131 -9.81 -12.48 4.46
C GLN A 131 -9.46 -11.12 5.06
N ASP A 132 -8.24 -10.65 4.80
CA ASP A 132 -7.81 -9.29 5.07
C ASP A 132 -7.00 -8.71 3.90
N GLY A 133 -6.61 -7.46 4.03
CA GLY A 133 -6.06 -6.65 2.95
C GLY A 133 -4.94 -5.76 3.44
N ILE A 134 -3.98 -5.49 2.55
CA ILE A 134 -2.90 -4.54 2.76
C ILE A 134 -2.81 -3.64 1.53
N ALA A 135 -3.04 -2.34 1.68
CA ALA A 135 -2.61 -1.37 0.68
C ALA A 135 -1.21 -0.91 1.04
N LEU A 136 -0.22 -1.24 0.20
CA LEU A 136 1.20 -0.96 0.44
C LEU A 136 1.68 0.09 -0.56
N MET A 137 2.14 1.23 -0.07
CA MET A 137 2.86 2.21 -0.89
C MET A 137 4.33 2.22 -0.49
N LEU A 138 5.20 2.22 -1.50
CA LEU A 138 6.64 2.45 -1.33
C LEU A 138 7.05 3.54 -2.33
N THR A 139 7.77 4.55 -1.85
CA THR A 139 8.04 5.74 -2.65
C THR A 139 9.25 6.51 -2.13
N ASN A 140 9.89 7.26 -3.03
CA ASN A 140 10.86 8.30 -2.68
C ASN A 140 10.31 9.72 -2.83
N GLU A 141 9.00 9.94 -2.99
CA GLU A 141 8.37 11.25 -3.17
C GLU A 141 7.93 11.90 -1.84
N PRO A 142 8.67 12.89 -1.29
CA PRO A 142 8.40 13.40 0.05
C PRO A 142 7.08 14.13 0.21
N SER A 143 6.51 14.68 -0.87
CA SER A 143 5.20 15.33 -0.80
C SER A 143 4.04 14.36 -0.53
N LEU A 144 4.27 13.05 -0.59
CA LEU A 144 3.27 12.05 -0.19
C LEU A 144 3.22 11.87 1.33
N TRP A 145 4.36 11.85 2.03
CA TRP A 145 4.43 11.69 3.49
C TRP A 145 4.57 13.00 4.28
N THR A 146 4.86 14.13 3.62
CA THR A 146 5.03 15.43 4.30
C THR A 146 3.69 16.19 4.35
N PRO A 147 3.27 16.69 5.54
CA PRO A 147 2.09 17.54 5.64
C PRO A 147 2.23 18.81 4.79
N PRO A 148 1.15 19.31 4.17
CA PRO A 148 1.20 20.58 3.46
C PRO A 148 1.52 21.73 4.43
N PRO A 149 2.25 22.78 3.99
CA PRO A 149 2.49 23.95 4.82
C PRO A 149 1.20 24.59 5.34
N ALA A 150 1.25 25.11 6.57
CA ALA A 150 0.15 25.85 7.16
C ALA A 150 -0.30 27.01 6.25
N GLY A 151 -1.61 27.20 6.10
CA GLY A 151 -2.19 28.26 5.27
C GLY A 151 -2.16 27.99 3.76
N ARG A 152 -1.63 26.85 3.29
CA ARG A 152 -1.71 26.49 1.87
C ARG A 152 -3.16 26.30 1.45
N ARG A 153 -3.54 26.91 0.32
CA ARG A 153 -4.87 26.74 -0.28
C ARG A 153 -5.15 25.26 -0.52
N ARG A 154 -6.37 24.83 -0.20
CA ARG A 154 -6.83 23.45 -0.46
C ARG A 154 -6.74 23.15 -1.96
N THR A 155 -6.11 22.03 -2.27
CA THR A 155 -6.10 21.45 -3.61
C THR A 155 -7.27 20.46 -3.76
N ARG A 156 -7.56 20.06 -5.00
CA ARG A 156 -8.67 19.13 -5.27
C ARG A 156 -8.58 17.78 -4.56
N ASP A 157 -7.38 17.32 -4.23
CA ASP A 157 -7.09 16.07 -3.53
C ASP A 157 -6.90 16.29 -2.01
N HIS A 158 -7.31 17.43 -1.45
CA HIS A 158 -7.05 17.77 -0.05
C HIS A 158 -7.53 16.69 0.94
N GLU A 159 -8.68 16.06 0.68
CA GLU A 159 -9.20 14.99 1.53
C GLU A 159 -8.50 13.64 1.33
N PHE A 160 -7.80 13.49 0.20
CA PHE A 160 -7.03 12.31 -0.17
C PHE A 160 -5.57 12.38 0.28
N ARG A 161 -5.18 13.38 1.08
CA ARG A 161 -3.80 13.50 1.56
C ARG A 161 -3.42 12.25 2.35
N ILE A 162 -2.22 11.74 2.09
CA ILE A 162 -1.70 10.53 2.73
C ILE A 162 -0.45 10.79 3.57
N HIS A 163 -0.28 12.02 4.05
CA HIS A 163 0.92 12.39 4.81
C HIS A 163 0.99 11.70 6.16
N GLU A 164 2.17 11.74 6.77
CA GLU A 164 2.43 11.26 8.13
C GLU A 164 1.36 11.75 9.12
N GLY A 165 0.83 10.82 9.91
CA GLY A 165 -0.19 11.10 10.90
C GLY A 165 -1.50 11.65 10.34
N ARG A 166 -1.83 11.41 9.07
CA ARG A 166 -3.18 11.66 8.56
C ARG A 166 -4.09 10.50 8.96
N GLU A 167 -5.37 10.80 9.20
CA GLU A 167 -6.42 9.78 9.25
C GLU A 167 -7.27 9.86 7.98
N LEU A 168 -7.56 8.69 7.40
CA LEU A 168 -8.50 8.51 6.29
C LEU A 168 -9.74 7.77 6.81
N ALA A 169 -10.91 8.38 6.69
CA ALA A 169 -12.18 7.78 7.10
C ALA A 169 -13.36 8.42 6.35
N GLY A 170 -14.48 7.71 6.25
CA GLY A 170 -15.73 8.22 5.71
C GLY A 170 -15.65 8.58 4.22
N THR A 171 -16.45 9.57 3.80
CA THR A 171 -16.49 10.03 2.41
C THR A 171 -15.45 11.13 2.17
N LEU A 172 -14.49 10.84 1.30
CA LEU A 172 -13.44 11.74 0.85
C LEU A 172 -13.84 12.36 -0.49
N LEU A 173 -14.08 13.66 -0.47
CA LEU A 173 -14.57 14.45 -1.60
C LEU A 173 -13.43 14.93 -2.48
N TRP A 174 -13.51 14.62 -3.78
CA TRP A 174 -12.59 15.18 -4.76
C TRP A 174 -13.08 16.52 -5.28
N ALA A 175 -12.19 17.51 -5.32
CA ALA A 175 -12.50 18.88 -5.71
C ALA A 175 -13.71 19.44 -4.94
N GLU A 176 -13.75 19.21 -3.62
CA GLU A 176 -14.86 19.64 -2.75
C GLU A 176 -16.22 19.07 -3.19
N GLY A 177 -16.21 17.90 -3.85
CA GLY A 177 -17.41 17.20 -4.33
C GLY A 177 -17.83 17.61 -5.73
N THR A 178 -17.16 18.58 -6.38
CA THR A 178 -17.52 19.04 -7.73
C THR A 178 -17.19 18.03 -8.84
N TYR A 179 -16.43 16.98 -8.52
CA TYR A 179 -16.14 15.89 -9.45
C TYR A 179 -16.35 14.54 -8.77
N GLU A 180 -17.62 14.14 -8.71
CA GLU A 180 -18.11 12.93 -8.07
C GLU A 180 -17.36 11.63 -8.47
N PRO A 181 -16.93 11.40 -9.72
CA PRO A 181 -16.27 10.14 -10.09
C PRO A 181 -15.00 9.82 -9.30
N ASN A 182 -14.34 10.83 -8.73
CA ASN A 182 -13.15 10.66 -7.90
C ASN A 182 -13.42 10.71 -6.39
N THR A 183 -14.67 10.89 -5.98
CA THR A 183 -15.07 10.76 -4.58
C THR A 183 -14.96 9.30 -4.16
N CYS A 184 -14.51 9.07 -2.92
CA CYS A 184 -14.29 7.72 -2.41
C CYS A 184 -14.83 7.61 -0.98
N THR A 185 -15.59 6.56 -0.71
CA THR A 185 -16.08 6.28 0.65
C THR A 185 -15.32 5.10 1.22
N LEU A 186 -14.75 5.30 2.41
CA LEU A 186 -14.13 4.28 3.24
C LEU A 186 -15.10 3.89 4.36
N THR A 187 -15.22 2.60 4.60
CA THR A 187 -16.03 2.03 5.68
C THR A 187 -15.26 1.97 7.00
N GLY A 188 -13.93 1.86 6.94
CA GLY A 188 -13.05 1.95 8.10
C GLY A 188 -12.44 3.34 8.31
N ALA A 189 -11.69 3.46 9.41
CA ALA A 189 -10.84 4.60 9.72
C ALA A 189 -9.39 4.13 9.83
N TYR A 190 -8.47 4.82 9.15
CA TYR A 190 -7.09 4.39 8.98
C TYR A 190 -6.13 5.53 9.33
N ARG A 191 -5.39 5.36 10.44
CA ARG A 191 -4.26 6.19 10.79
C ARG A 191 -3.07 5.83 9.89
N LEU A 192 -2.47 6.82 9.25
CA LEU A 192 -1.34 6.62 8.35
C LEU A 192 -0.03 6.89 9.08
N GLU A 193 0.86 5.92 9.03
CA GLU A 193 2.17 5.92 9.68
C GLU A 193 3.21 5.50 8.63
N TRP A 194 4.07 6.42 8.23
CA TRP A 194 5.13 6.16 7.27
C TRP A 194 6.39 5.66 7.98
N GLU A 195 6.94 4.60 7.43
CA GLU A 195 8.18 4.01 7.93
C GLU A 195 9.33 4.21 6.94
N PRO A 196 10.57 4.42 7.43
CA PRO A 196 11.74 4.38 6.58
C PRO A 196 11.87 3.02 5.90
N TYR A 197 12.10 3.03 4.58
CA TYR A 197 12.47 1.85 3.83
C TYR A 197 13.98 1.81 3.64
N SER A 198 14.54 2.63 2.76
CA SER A 198 15.97 2.64 2.45
C SER A 198 16.49 4.07 2.26
N GLY A 199 17.80 4.24 2.41
CA GLY A 199 18.50 5.50 2.12
C GLY A 199 19.60 5.25 1.11
N GLN A 200 19.57 5.99 0.01
CA GLN A 200 20.58 6.01 -1.04
C GLN A 200 21.23 7.39 -1.11
N ASP A 201 22.40 7.46 -1.73
CA ASP A 201 23.08 8.73 -1.92
C ASP A 201 22.33 9.64 -2.90
N GLY A 202 22.39 10.94 -2.63
CA GLY A 202 21.87 11.99 -3.51
C GLY A 202 20.39 12.37 -3.30
N PRO A 203 19.93 13.43 -3.98
CA PRO A 203 18.54 13.89 -3.90
C PRO A 203 17.56 12.80 -4.36
N GLY A 204 16.49 12.58 -3.60
CA GLY A 204 15.51 11.53 -3.90
C GLY A 204 15.96 10.12 -3.52
N GLY A 205 17.07 9.97 -2.79
CA GLY A 205 17.54 8.70 -2.27
C GLY A 205 16.84 8.20 -1.00
N GLU A 206 15.97 8.99 -0.37
CA GLU A 206 15.18 8.54 0.78
C GLU A 206 13.89 7.85 0.30
N PHE A 207 13.77 6.56 0.61
CA PHE A 207 12.57 5.77 0.36
C PHE A 207 11.85 5.49 1.66
N ARG A 208 10.53 5.64 1.64
CA ARG A 208 9.62 5.29 2.73
C ARG A 208 8.52 4.38 2.24
N TRP A 209 7.89 3.70 3.18
CA TRP A 209 6.73 2.88 2.92
C TRP A 209 5.60 3.16 3.90
N LEU A 210 4.38 2.88 3.47
CA LEU A 210 3.14 3.01 4.22
C LEU A 210 2.31 1.75 3.95
N ALA A 211 1.79 1.12 5.01
CA ALA A 211 0.82 0.04 4.89
C ALA A 211 -0.48 0.38 5.60
N VAL A 212 -1.59 0.22 4.90
CA VAL A 212 -2.94 0.28 5.48
C VAL A 212 -3.49 -1.14 5.56
N HIS A 213 -3.68 -1.61 6.79
CA HIS A 213 -4.28 -2.91 7.07
C HIS A 213 -5.81 -2.81 7.07
N VAL A 214 -6.44 -3.51 6.12
CA VAL A 214 -7.88 -3.58 5.98
C VAL A 214 -8.35 -4.93 6.51
N ASN A 215 -9.14 -4.92 7.58
CA ASN A 215 -9.76 -6.11 8.13
C ASN A 215 -11.26 -5.86 8.32
N ARG A 216 -12.04 -6.93 8.49
CA ARG A 216 -13.42 -6.77 8.91
C ARG A 216 -13.43 -6.21 10.33
N GLN A 217 -13.77 -4.95 10.47
CA GLN A 217 -14.27 -4.46 11.75
C GLN A 217 -15.54 -5.25 12.05
N GLY A 218 -15.54 -5.97 13.18
CA GLY A 218 -16.78 -6.55 13.68
C GLY A 218 -17.79 -5.42 13.77
N ALA A 219 -18.98 -5.61 13.21
CA ALA A 219 -20.10 -4.75 13.55
C ALA A 219 -20.10 -4.66 15.08
N ALA A 220 -19.88 -3.46 15.61
CA ALA A 220 -20.15 -3.22 17.01
C ALA A 220 -21.59 -3.70 17.21
N GLY A 221 -21.75 -4.76 17.99
CA GLY A 221 -23.06 -5.18 18.42
C GLY A 221 -23.58 -4.04 19.28
N ASP A 222 -24.49 -3.26 18.72
CA ASP A 222 -25.42 -2.48 19.53
C ASP A 222 -26.23 -3.52 20.32
N GLY A 223 -25.79 -3.76 21.55
CA GLY A 223 -26.56 -4.43 22.59
C GLY A 223 -27.57 -3.47 23.20
#